data_AF-A0A9E0E7Q6-F1
#
_entry.id   AF-A0A9E0E7Q6-F1
#
_cell.length_a   1.000
_cell.length_b   1.000
_cell.length_c   1.000
_cell.angle_alpha   90.00
_cell.angle_beta   90.00
_cell.angle_gamma   90.00
#
_symmetry.space_group_name_H-M   'P 1'
#
loop_
_entity.id
_entity.type
_entity.pdbx_description
1 polymer ?
#
loop_
_entity_poly.entity_id
_entity_poly.type
_entity_poly.pdbx_seq_one_letter_code
_entity_poly.pdbx_strand_id
1 'polypeptide(L)'
;MNTWHDQTRAALRRPSNTAPLAAWVAQARARIAKARAEGKQARRRALSLPALKSLFLSAALIASSACATSSYMGISLTPGASDAELQSLASRARAGDKHAQLELGSRFEEGRGVPVDRGRAKALYRQAASDSGGTMWIYMPSPGNGAKGRVVPMDRGPKRPGLDEAKKQLKTLIRSEGR
;
A
#
# COMPACT_ATOMS: atom_id res chain seq x y z
N MET A 1 -20.34 12.27 -34.44
CA MET A 1 -19.75 13.23 -35.40
C MET A 1 -18.24 13.18 -35.25
N ASN A 2 -17.55 12.45 -36.13
CA ASN A 2 -16.12 12.17 -36.04
C ASN A 2 -15.34 13.15 -36.91
N THR A 3 -14.95 14.28 -36.33
CA THR A 3 -14.29 15.44 -36.99
C THR A 3 -12.89 15.15 -37.55
N TRP A 4 -12.28 14.02 -37.19
CA TRP A 4 -10.95 13.61 -37.67
C TRP A 4 -10.93 13.08 -39.12
N HIS A 5 -12.00 12.42 -39.56
CA HIS A 5 -12.09 11.87 -40.92
C HIS A 5 -12.46 12.92 -41.98
N ASP A 6 -12.99 14.08 -41.58
CA ASP A 6 -13.36 15.16 -42.51
C ASP A 6 -12.19 16.06 -42.85
N GLN A 7 -11.31 16.36 -41.89
CA GLN A 7 -10.13 17.20 -42.14
C GLN A 7 -9.15 16.56 -43.14
N THR A 8 -9.03 15.24 -43.11
CA THR A 8 -8.17 14.48 -44.02
C THR A 8 -8.77 14.36 -45.44
N ARG A 9 -10.10 14.32 -45.55
CA ARG A 9 -10.80 14.26 -46.84
C ARG A 9 -10.82 15.61 -47.57
N ALA A 10 -10.84 16.72 -46.83
CA ALA A 10 -10.75 18.08 -47.38
C ALA A 10 -9.37 18.37 -48.00
N ALA A 11 -8.30 17.80 -47.46
CA ALA A 11 -6.93 18.00 -47.94
C ALA A 11 -6.63 17.29 -49.28
N LEU A 12 -7.48 16.35 -49.70
CA LEU A 12 -7.29 15.53 -50.91
C LEU A 12 -8.19 15.94 -52.09
N ARG A 13 -9.01 17.00 -51.95
CA ARG A 13 -9.79 17.53 -53.07
C ARG A 13 -8.86 18.28 -54.04
N ARG A 14 -8.66 17.67 -55.21
CA ARG A 14 -7.97 18.27 -56.36
C ARG A 14 -8.74 19.52 -56.82
N PRO A 15 -8.11 20.69 -56.95
CA PRO A 15 -8.76 21.84 -57.56
C PRO A 15 -9.00 21.57 -59.05
N SER A 16 -10.18 21.93 -59.53
CA SER A 16 -10.54 21.86 -60.95
C SER A 16 -9.64 22.81 -61.76
N ASN A 17 -8.87 22.21 -62.68
CA ASN A 17 -8.35 22.75 -63.95
C ASN A 17 -7.92 24.24 -63.93
N THR A 18 -6.63 24.59 -63.80
CA THR A 18 -5.76 24.84 -64.98
C THR A 18 -4.24 24.83 -64.69
N ALA A 19 -3.77 24.45 -63.49
CA ALA A 19 -2.34 24.45 -63.18
C ALA A 19 -1.62 23.15 -63.63
N PRO A 20 -0.43 23.19 -64.25
CA PRO A 20 0.30 22.00 -64.65
C PRO A 20 0.70 21.16 -63.43
N LEU A 21 0.55 19.82 -63.54
CA LEU A 21 0.80 18.84 -62.46
C LEU A 21 2.15 19.03 -61.73
N ALA A 22 3.17 19.49 -62.45
CA ALA A 22 4.49 19.81 -61.89
C ALA A 22 4.46 20.95 -60.86
N ALA A 23 3.66 21.99 -61.08
CA ALA A 23 3.54 23.13 -60.16
C ALA A 23 2.81 22.74 -58.86
N TRP A 24 1.81 21.87 -58.96
CA TRP A 24 1.09 21.36 -57.79
C TRP A 24 1.96 20.44 -56.93
N VAL A 25 2.73 19.54 -57.55
CA VAL A 25 3.70 18.69 -56.84
C VAL A 25 4.82 19.52 -56.21
N ALA A 26 5.31 20.56 -56.89
CA ALA A 26 6.32 21.48 -56.34
C ALA A 26 5.80 22.25 -55.12
N GLN A 27 4.57 22.79 -55.19
CA GLN A 27 3.93 23.45 -54.05
C GLN A 27 3.67 22.50 -52.87
N ALA A 28 3.22 21.27 -53.14
CA ALA A 28 3.01 20.27 -52.10
C ALA A 28 4.33 19.89 -51.40
N ARG A 29 5.41 19.69 -52.16
CA ARG A 29 6.75 19.38 -51.61
C ARG A 29 7.30 20.55 -50.79
N ALA A 30 7.11 21.79 -51.24
CA ALA A 30 7.52 22.98 -50.48
C ALA A 30 6.76 23.13 -49.15
N ARG A 31 5.46 22.84 -49.13
CA ARG A 31 4.64 22.88 -47.90
C ARG A 31 5.05 21.80 -46.89
N ILE A 32 5.36 20.58 -47.36
CA ILE A 32 5.87 19.50 -46.52
C ILE A 32 7.26 19.83 -45.97
N ALA A 33 8.13 20.47 -46.76
CA ALA A 33 9.45 20.93 -46.30
C ALA A 33 9.35 22.03 -45.24
N LYS A 34 8.45 23.01 -45.44
CA LYS A 34 8.18 24.08 -44.45
C LYS A 34 7.65 23.51 -43.13
N ALA A 35 6.69 22.57 -43.17
CA ALA A 35 6.16 21.91 -41.98
C ALA A 35 7.23 21.09 -41.22
N ARG A 36 8.18 20.45 -41.94
CA ARG A 36 9.32 19.75 -41.33
C ARG A 36 10.33 20.72 -40.69
N ALA A 37 10.53 21.90 -41.27
CA ALA A 37 11.40 22.94 -40.71
C ALA A 37 10.80 23.58 -39.45
N GLU A 38 9.50 23.90 -39.49
CA GLU A 38 8.74 24.44 -38.35
C GLU A 38 8.67 23.45 -37.18
N GLY A 39 8.54 22.15 -37.45
CA GLY A 39 8.58 21.09 -36.42
C GLY A 39 9.93 20.95 -35.71
N LYS A 40 11.05 21.21 -36.40
CA LYS A 40 12.40 21.24 -35.78
C LYS A 40 12.60 22.50 -34.92
N GLN A 41 12.00 23.63 -35.32
CA GLN A 41 12.11 24.90 -34.61
C GLN A 41 11.20 24.95 -33.36
N ALA A 42 10.03 24.32 -33.41
CA ALA A 42 9.16 24.08 -32.25
C ALA A 42 9.83 23.19 -31.18
N ARG A 43 10.56 22.15 -31.61
CA ARG A 43 11.35 21.29 -30.71
C ARG A 43 12.51 22.02 -30.03
N ARG A 44 13.09 23.05 -30.65
CA ARG A 44 14.17 23.86 -30.06
C ARG A 44 13.67 24.94 -29.09
N ARG A 45 12.45 25.44 -29.28
CA ARG A 45 11.82 26.45 -28.40
C ARG A 45 11.16 25.85 -27.15
N ALA A 46 10.79 24.58 -27.19
CA ALA A 46 10.30 23.83 -26.03
C ALA A 46 11.39 23.53 -24.96
N LEU A 47 12.65 23.86 -25.25
CA LEU A 47 13.80 23.64 -24.38
C LEU A 47 14.36 24.95 -23.80
N SER A 48 13.48 25.86 -23.34
CA SER A 48 13.87 26.98 -22.48
C SER A 48 13.20 26.83 -21.12
N LEU A 49 14.03 26.55 -20.11
CA LEU A 49 13.65 26.13 -18.77
C LEU A 49 13.65 27.32 -17.80
N PRO A 50 12.49 27.89 -17.45
CA PRO A 50 12.37 28.52 -16.12
C PRO A 50 11.36 27.80 -15.22
N ALA A 51 10.41 27.03 -15.76
CA ALA A 51 9.35 26.41 -14.96
C ALA A 51 9.76 25.12 -14.22
N LEU A 52 10.90 24.52 -14.55
CA LEU A 52 11.35 23.26 -13.91
C LEU A 52 12.12 23.48 -12.60
N LYS A 53 12.60 24.70 -12.32
CA LYS A 53 13.35 25.00 -11.09
C LYS A 53 12.45 25.27 -9.88
N SER A 54 11.25 25.80 -10.10
CA SER A 54 10.28 26.10 -9.03
C SER A 54 9.50 24.88 -8.54
N LEU A 55 9.38 23.83 -9.36
CA LEU A 55 8.71 22.58 -8.97
C LEU A 55 9.59 21.69 -8.06
N PHE A 56 10.91 21.92 -8.03
CA PHE A 56 11.83 21.19 -7.15
C PHE A 56 11.89 21.76 -5.72
N LEU A 57 11.44 23.00 -5.49
CA LEU A 57 11.50 23.63 -4.16
C LEU A 57 10.28 23.31 -3.27
N SER A 58 9.18 22.81 -3.83
CA SER A 58 7.95 22.47 -3.09
C SER A 58 7.78 20.96 -2.83
N ALA A 59 8.44 20.09 -3.60
CA ALA A 59 8.39 18.64 -3.38
C ALA A 59 9.18 18.17 -2.14
N ALA A 60 10.09 19.00 -1.61
CA ALA A 60 10.90 18.65 -0.45
C ALA A 60 10.17 18.82 0.92
N LEU A 61 9.03 19.51 0.96
CA LEU A 61 8.30 19.81 2.21
C LEU A 61 7.17 18.83 2.56
N ILE A 62 6.80 17.91 1.65
CA ILE A 62 5.73 16.92 1.90
C ILE A 62 6.30 15.51 2.22
N ALA A 63 7.61 15.29 2.07
CA ALA A 63 8.22 13.97 2.23
C ALA A 63 8.56 13.57 3.69
N SER A 64 8.38 14.46 4.68
CA SER A 64 8.82 14.19 6.06
C SER A 64 7.76 13.52 6.96
N SER A 65 6.51 13.37 6.52
CA SER A 65 5.40 12.91 7.39
C SER A 65 5.04 11.42 7.25
N ALA A 66 5.93 10.57 6.74
CA ALA A 66 5.59 9.17 6.47
C ALA A 66 6.45 8.13 7.21
N CYS A 67 7.22 8.51 8.23
CA CYS A 67 7.54 7.54 9.28
C CYS A 67 6.27 7.33 10.10
N ALA A 68 5.35 6.53 9.57
CA ALA A 68 4.30 5.91 10.36
C ALA A 68 4.98 5.34 11.61
N THR A 69 4.71 5.96 12.77
CA THR A 69 5.32 5.58 14.03
C THR A 69 4.82 4.19 14.36
N SER A 70 5.56 3.19 13.89
CA SER A 70 5.23 1.78 14.04
C SER A 70 5.43 1.46 15.51
N SER A 71 4.36 1.60 16.28
CA SER A 71 4.32 1.25 17.69
C SER A 71 3.47 0.01 17.89
N TYR A 72 3.77 -0.75 18.93
CA TYR A 72 2.98 -1.91 19.33
C TYR A 72 2.78 -1.87 20.84
N MET A 73 1.52 -1.85 21.28
CA MET A 73 1.17 -1.79 22.71
C MET A 73 1.91 -0.65 23.45
N GLY A 74 2.06 0.51 22.80
CA GLY A 74 2.78 1.67 23.35
C GLY A 74 4.31 1.60 23.32
N ILE A 75 4.89 0.53 22.76
CA ILE A 75 6.34 0.39 22.55
C ILE A 75 6.67 0.87 21.14
N SER A 76 7.59 1.84 21.02
CA SER A 76 8.05 2.29 19.70
C SER A 76 8.98 1.25 19.08
N LEU A 77 8.68 0.80 17.86
CA LEU A 77 9.50 -0.15 17.09
C LEU A 77 10.49 0.58 16.16
N THR A 78 10.63 1.89 16.32
CA THR A 78 11.66 2.67 15.63
C THR A 78 13.03 2.36 16.25
N PRO A 79 14.05 2.01 15.44
CA PRO A 79 15.40 1.76 15.94
C PRO A 79 15.88 2.87 16.86
N GLY A 80 16.40 2.52 18.04
CA GLY A 80 16.95 3.47 19.01
C GLY A 80 15.95 4.21 19.91
N ALA A 81 14.63 4.06 19.73
CA ALA A 81 13.63 4.75 20.57
C ALA A 81 13.34 4.06 21.93
N SER A 82 13.82 2.84 22.14
CA SER A 82 13.67 2.04 23.34
C SER A 82 14.74 0.96 23.36
N ASP A 83 14.78 0.14 24.40
CA ASP A 83 15.70 -0.99 24.49
C ASP A 83 15.58 -1.93 23.27
N ALA A 84 16.71 -2.33 22.69
CA ALA A 84 16.74 -3.11 21.46
C ALA A 84 16.11 -4.50 21.62
N GLU A 85 16.27 -5.11 22.80
CA GLU A 85 15.66 -6.40 23.11
C GLU A 85 14.14 -6.26 23.23
N LEU A 86 13.67 -5.21 23.91
CA LEU A 86 12.24 -4.89 24.02
C LEU A 86 11.61 -4.63 22.65
N GLN A 87 12.29 -3.89 21.76
CA GLN A 87 11.82 -3.66 20.39
C GLN A 87 11.71 -4.95 19.59
N SER A 88 12.73 -5.81 19.68
CA SER A 88 12.75 -7.11 19.01
C SER A 88 11.62 -8.01 19.53
N LEU A 89 11.43 -8.05 20.85
CA LEU A 89 10.35 -8.79 21.49
C LEU A 89 8.97 -8.27 21.05
N ALA A 90 8.75 -6.96 21.08
CA ALA A 90 7.50 -6.35 20.65
C ALA A 90 7.22 -6.58 19.16
N SER A 91 8.25 -6.57 18.31
CA SER A 91 8.14 -6.88 16.89
C SER A 91 7.71 -8.32 16.63
N ARG A 92 8.32 -9.28 17.34
CA ARG A 92 7.93 -10.70 17.27
C ARG A 92 6.51 -10.93 17.81
N ALA A 93 6.16 -10.31 18.93
CA ALA A 93 4.83 -10.40 19.51
C ALA A 93 3.75 -9.87 18.54
N ARG A 94 4.04 -8.76 17.85
CA ARG A 94 3.19 -8.20 16.80
C ARG A 94 3.05 -9.13 15.60
N ALA A 95 4.11 -9.86 15.25
CA ALA A 95 4.10 -10.85 14.16
C ALA A 95 3.32 -12.15 14.51
N GLY A 96 2.82 -12.27 15.75
CA GLY A 96 2.03 -13.44 16.17
C GLY A 96 2.86 -14.56 16.79
N ASP A 97 4.12 -14.30 17.16
CA ASP A 97 4.94 -15.23 17.95
C ASP A 97 4.34 -15.35 19.36
N LYS A 98 3.82 -16.54 19.69
CA LYS A 98 3.12 -16.81 20.94
C LYS A 98 4.06 -16.74 22.15
N HIS A 99 5.32 -17.15 22.00
CA HIS A 99 6.29 -17.06 23.09
C HIS A 99 6.68 -15.60 23.33
N ALA A 100 6.86 -14.81 22.27
CA ALA A 100 7.10 -13.38 22.40
C ALA A 100 5.90 -12.65 23.04
N GLN A 101 4.67 -13.04 22.70
CA GLN A 101 3.46 -12.51 23.34
C GLN A 101 3.41 -12.86 24.83
N LEU A 102 3.72 -14.11 25.20
CA LEU A 102 3.79 -14.55 26.60
C LEU A 102 4.83 -13.74 27.39
N GLU A 103 6.06 -13.67 26.88
CA GLU A 103 7.14 -12.94 27.55
C GLU A 103 6.83 -11.44 27.66
N LEU A 104 6.34 -10.81 26.59
CA LEU A 104 5.96 -9.40 26.65
C LEU A 104 4.81 -9.16 27.66
N GLY A 105 3.89 -10.10 27.79
CA GLY A 105 2.85 -10.07 28.81
C GLY A 105 3.42 -10.08 30.23
N SER A 106 4.39 -10.96 30.52
CA SER A 106 5.09 -10.99 31.81
C SER A 106 5.85 -9.69 32.08
N ARG A 107 6.49 -9.10 31.06
CA ARG A 107 7.14 -7.79 31.22
C ARG A 107 6.17 -6.67 31.59
N PHE A 108 4.97 -6.64 31.00
CA PHE A 108 3.91 -5.70 31.39
C PHE A 108 3.32 -5.99 32.78
N GLU A 109 3.29 -7.25 33.22
CA GLU A 109 2.81 -7.60 34.57
C GLU A 109 3.80 -7.17 35.66
N GLU A 110 5.10 -7.35 35.40
CA GLU A 110 6.17 -7.12 36.36
C GLU A 110 6.83 -5.74 36.23
N GLY A 111 6.60 -5.04 35.13
CA GLY A 111 7.19 -3.73 34.86
C GLY A 111 8.64 -3.79 34.34
N ARG A 112 9.04 -4.89 33.68
CA ARG A 112 10.42 -5.08 33.18
C ARG A 112 10.63 -4.34 31.86
N GLY A 113 11.21 -3.14 31.91
CA GLY A 113 11.49 -2.31 30.74
C GLY A 113 10.27 -1.63 30.13
N VAL A 114 9.08 -1.86 30.70
CA VAL A 114 7.81 -1.21 30.37
C VAL A 114 7.08 -0.86 31.67
N PRO A 115 6.22 0.17 31.71
CA PRO A 115 5.36 0.40 32.87
C PRO A 115 4.44 -0.79 33.14
N VAL A 116 4.16 -1.05 34.42
CA VAL A 116 3.21 -2.10 34.82
C VAL A 116 1.83 -1.79 34.23
N ASP A 117 1.33 -2.69 33.40
CA ASP A 117 0.00 -2.61 32.78
C ASP A 117 -0.60 -4.02 32.68
N ARG A 118 -1.33 -4.40 33.73
CA ARG A 118 -2.04 -5.69 33.81
C ARG A 118 -3.08 -5.85 32.68
N GLY A 119 -3.61 -4.75 32.15
CA GLY A 119 -4.53 -4.75 31.01
C GLY A 119 -3.87 -5.25 29.73
N ARG A 120 -2.70 -4.68 29.40
CA ARG A 120 -1.87 -5.11 28.25
C ARG A 120 -1.36 -6.54 28.44
N ALA A 121 -0.96 -6.90 29.67
CA ALA A 121 -0.55 -8.27 29.99
C ALA A 121 -1.66 -9.28 29.67
N LYS A 122 -2.91 -9.04 30.10
CA LYS A 122 -4.07 -9.92 29.76
C LYS A 122 -4.25 -10.05 28.25
N ALA A 123 -4.18 -8.93 27.53
CA ALA A 123 -4.38 -8.94 26.09
C ALA A 123 -3.34 -9.83 25.39
N LEU A 124 -2.07 -9.71 25.78
CA LEU A 124 -0.97 -10.52 25.25
C LEU A 124 -1.09 -12.00 25.65
N TYR A 125 -1.42 -12.29 26.91
CA TYR A 125 -1.66 -13.68 27.34
C TYR A 125 -2.84 -14.31 26.60
N ARG A 126 -3.93 -13.57 26.32
CA ARG A 126 -5.05 -14.05 25.50
C ARG A 126 -4.60 -14.41 24.07
N GLN A 127 -3.78 -13.56 23.46
CA GLN A 127 -3.24 -13.83 22.12
C GLN A 127 -2.36 -15.09 22.11
N ALA A 128 -1.46 -15.22 23.09
CA ALA A 128 -0.58 -16.37 23.24
C ALA A 128 -1.36 -17.67 23.56
N ALA A 129 -2.45 -17.58 24.33
CA ALA A 129 -3.30 -18.70 24.74
C ALA A 129 -4.26 -19.20 23.65
N SER A 130 -4.51 -18.39 22.61
CA SER A 130 -5.47 -18.72 21.54
C SER A 130 -4.79 -19.46 20.40
N ASP A 131 -5.50 -20.38 19.73
CA ASP A 131 -5.02 -21.01 18.51
C ASP A 131 -4.96 -20.00 17.35
N SER A 132 -3.97 -20.12 16.48
CA SER A 132 -3.88 -19.32 15.25
C SER A 132 -3.50 -20.18 14.03
N GLY A 133 -3.80 -19.70 12.83
CA GLY A 133 -3.60 -20.47 11.59
C GLY A 133 -4.55 -21.67 11.43
N GLY A 134 -4.20 -22.59 10.54
CA GLY A 134 -5.02 -23.74 10.16
C GLY A 134 -6.21 -23.37 9.28
N THR A 135 -6.95 -24.40 8.87
CA THR A 135 -8.13 -24.25 8.01
C THR A 135 -9.28 -23.60 8.77
N MET A 136 -9.76 -22.48 8.25
CA MET A 136 -11.02 -21.86 8.66
C MET A 136 -12.11 -22.27 7.67
N TRP A 137 -13.26 -22.69 8.18
CA TRP A 137 -14.42 -23.02 7.33
C TRP A 137 -15.38 -21.84 7.32
N ILE A 138 -15.51 -21.17 6.18
CA ILE A 138 -16.37 -20.00 6.01
C ILE A 138 -17.66 -20.44 5.36
N TYR A 139 -18.78 -20.26 6.05
CA TYR A 139 -20.10 -20.47 5.46
C TYR A 139 -20.48 -19.27 4.58
N MET A 140 -20.82 -19.56 3.33
CA MET A 140 -21.40 -18.63 2.38
C MET A 140 -22.87 -19.01 2.19
N PRO A 141 -23.84 -18.19 2.63
CA PRO A 141 -25.25 -18.48 2.46
C PRO A 141 -25.66 -18.48 0.98
N SER A 142 -26.83 -19.04 0.69
CA SER A 142 -27.40 -18.97 -0.66
C SER A 142 -27.59 -17.52 -1.11
N PRO A 143 -27.22 -17.16 -2.36
CA PRO A 143 -27.49 -15.83 -2.90
C PRO A 143 -28.95 -15.63 -3.35
N GLY A 144 -29.86 -16.58 -3.09
CA GLY A 144 -31.29 -16.44 -3.37
C GLY A 144 -31.72 -16.71 -4.82
N ASN A 145 -30.81 -17.12 -5.70
CA ASN A 145 -31.08 -17.44 -7.11
C ASN A 145 -31.22 -18.96 -7.37
N GLY A 146 -31.64 -19.72 -6.35
CA GLY A 146 -31.73 -21.18 -6.40
C GLY A 146 -30.39 -21.91 -6.17
N ALA A 147 -29.25 -21.21 -6.15
CA ALA A 147 -27.98 -21.81 -5.78
C ALA A 147 -27.92 -22.15 -4.28
N LYS A 148 -27.40 -23.32 -3.91
CA LYS A 148 -27.23 -23.72 -2.51
C LYS A 148 -26.10 -22.92 -1.84
N GLY A 149 -26.24 -22.70 -0.53
CA GLY A 149 -25.13 -22.21 0.30
C GLY A 149 -23.95 -23.21 0.28
N ARG A 150 -22.75 -22.72 0.54
CA ARG A 150 -21.52 -23.54 0.49
C ARG A 150 -20.61 -23.20 1.67
N VAL A 151 -19.81 -24.17 2.08
CA VAL A 151 -18.74 -23.98 3.06
C VAL A 151 -17.42 -23.96 2.31
N VAL A 152 -16.68 -22.86 2.42
CA VAL A 152 -15.40 -22.67 1.72
C VAL A 152 -14.27 -22.77 2.74
N PRO A 153 -13.32 -23.71 2.57
CA PRO A 153 -12.11 -23.71 3.38
C PRO A 153 -11.23 -22.52 3.00
N MET A 154 -10.74 -21.81 4.01
CA MET A 154 -9.71 -20.78 3.89
C MET A 154 -8.50 -21.25 4.68
N ASP A 155 -7.40 -21.51 3.98
CA ASP A 155 -6.12 -21.80 4.61
C ASP A 155 -5.53 -20.52 5.19
N ARG A 156 -5.30 -20.50 6.51
CA ARG A 156 -4.67 -19.38 7.24
C ARG A 156 -3.19 -19.68 7.56
N GLY A 157 -2.61 -20.65 6.87
CA GLY A 157 -1.26 -21.14 7.11
C GLY A 157 -1.20 -22.22 8.19
N PRO A 158 0.00 -22.57 8.68
CA PRO A 158 0.17 -23.66 9.64
C PRO A 158 -0.58 -23.38 10.95
N LYS A 159 -1.24 -24.41 11.48
CA LYS A 159 -1.90 -24.35 12.80
C LYS A 159 -0.82 -24.18 13.88
N ARG A 160 -0.97 -23.12 14.68
CA ARG A 160 -0.15 -22.85 15.86
C ARG A 160 -1.05 -22.93 17.09
N PRO A 161 -0.92 -23.97 17.92
CA PRO A 161 -1.73 -24.11 19.13
C PRO A 161 -1.38 -23.01 20.15
N GLY A 162 -2.36 -22.58 20.92
CA GLY A 162 -2.16 -21.65 22.03
C GLY A 162 -1.32 -22.26 23.16
N LEU A 163 -0.48 -21.45 23.80
CA LEU A 163 0.40 -21.88 24.89
C LEU A 163 -0.38 -22.14 26.18
N ASP A 164 -0.16 -23.29 26.80
CA ASP A 164 -0.80 -23.64 28.08
C ASP A 164 -0.32 -22.77 29.23
N GLU A 165 0.95 -22.35 29.20
CA GLU A 165 1.50 -21.39 30.16
C GLU A 165 0.75 -20.05 30.10
N ALA A 166 0.47 -19.54 28.89
CA ALA A 166 -0.31 -18.32 28.72
C ALA A 166 -1.75 -18.47 29.26
N LYS A 167 -2.39 -19.64 29.07
CA LYS A 167 -3.71 -19.93 29.64
C LYS A 167 -3.69 -19.89 31.17
N LYS A 168 -2.64 -20.46 31.79
CA LYS A 168 -2.45 -20.44 33.24
C LYS A 168 -2.28 -19.01 33.74
N GLN A 169 -1.37 -18.24 33.15
CA GLN A 169 -1.11 -16.84 33.56
C GLN A 169 -2.36 -15.97 33.41
N LEU A 170 -3.07 -16.10 32.29
CA LEU A 170 -4.34 -15.40 32.08
C LEU A 170 -5.37 -15.72 33.18
N LYS A 171 -5.52 -16.99 33.54
CA LYS A 171 -6.45 -17.42 34.60
C LYS A 171 -6.05 -16.86 35.96
N THR A 172 -4.77 -16.88 36.30
CA THR A 172 -4.24 -16.30 37.53
C THR A 172 -4.55 -14.81 37.60
N LEU A 173 -4.29 -14.08 36.52
CA LEU A 173 -4.47 -12.64 36.47
C LEU A 173 -5.95 -12.23 36.57
N ILE A 174 -6.85 -12.95 35.89
CA ILE A 174 -8.30 -12.71 36.00
C ILE A 174 -8.77 -12.98 37.42
N ARG A 175 -8.25 -14.01 38.10
CA ARG A 175 -8.61 -14.34 39.47
C ARG A 175 -8.10 -13.31 40.48
N SER A 176 -6.97 -12.65 40.23
CA SER A 176 -6.42 -11.64 41.14
C SER A 176 -7.17 -10.30 41.08
N GLU A 177 -7.89 -10.01 40.00
CA GLU A 177 -8.65 -8.76 39.84
C GLU A 177 -10.10 -8.83 40.37
N GLY A 178 -10.64 -10.04 40.56
CA GLY A 178 -11.99 -10.25 41.10
C GLY A 178 -12.07 -10.34 42.62
N ARG A 179 -10.99 -10.03 43.34
CA ARG A 179 -10.90 -10.01 44.80
C ARG A 179 -10.61 -8.59 45.26
#